data_AF-A0A2E5IWH2-F1
#
_entry.id   AF-A0A2E5IWH2-F1
#
_cell.length_a   1.000
_cell.length_b   1.000
_cell.length_c   1.000
_cell.angle_alpha   90.00
_cell.angle_beta   90.00
_cell.angle_gamma   90.00
#
_symmetry.space_group_name_H-M   'P 1'
#
loop_
_entity.id
_entity.type
_entity.pdbx_description
1 polymer ?
#
loop_
_entity_poly.entity_id
_entity_poly.type
_entity_poly.pdbx_seq_one_letter_code
_entity_poly.pdbx_strand_id
1 'polypeptide(L)'
;MLLAGFLTLRRRISISVVAAVVLTVVVNGVATAKPNSPFRVAGGMFYPLNEVTGHGFAVRNYFEGPDFFATYQSLGGVEVLGPPISRAWIGDDGFVYQLTQRVLMQWSPSEKRVRIAKIFELLSDQVFEEQLAGRHIPSVEESNADSDAWDRAERLSWLTDQRIAETFANNPFGVPALEKSIEFFGLPMSRPVRIGPFIVQRFQRAALQHWVEQVEQGQPIGSVVLVNAGDVFREFAMPIDVRIKPHPAFEWRLWDARGDVPVESGWRLDAVTVRRYQADNELLRALALLELVEVNDVALKLASQKALTMEFTVMPMGTLAMFTSAPSVKVNERLRNEDSRILAAVLAHELRHFEDYMRGILVAGPTGCLDAEIRAVNREAETWTRLVGSRGLHPEPSRLAQIENYRATVYADGAEAIEGLVNRLYREACGHTVN
;
A
#
# COMPACT_ATOMS: atom_id res chain seq x y z
N MET A 1 -53.28 91.81 3.52
CA MET A 1 -52.00 91.70 2.80
C MET A 1 -51.02 90.95 3.70
N LEU A 2 -50.37 89.92 3.14
CA LEU A 2 -49.15 89.20 3.58
C LEU A 2 -49.26 88.37 4.89
N LEU A 3 -49.33 87.04 4.88
CA LEU A 3 -48.40 85.93 4.50
C LEU A 3 -47.35 85.53 5.56
N ALA A 4 -47.07 84.21 5.55
CA ALA A 4 -46.09 83.41 6.28
C ALA A 4 -46.54 82.94 7.68
N GLY A 5 -46.57 81.65 8.03
CA GLY A 5 -46.00 80.45 7.42
C GLY A 5 -45.63 79.51 8.57
N PHE A 6 -46.45 78.48 8.78
CA PHE A 6 -46.40 77.53 9.90
C PHE A 6 -45.09 76.73 9.97
N LEU A 7 -44.66 76.32 11.17
CA LEU A 7 -44.69 74.91 11.61
C LEU A 7 -43.95 74.71 12.94
N THR A 8 -44.63 73.95 13.81
CA THR A 8 -44.41 73.76 15.23
C THR A 8 -43.27 72.80 15.58
N LEU A 9 -42.45 73.23 16.54
CA LEU A 9 -41.34 72.52 17.16
C LEU A 9 -41.86 71.51 18.22
N ARG A 10 -41.58 70.21 18.09
CA ARG A 10 -41.78 69.24 19.19
C ARG A 10 -40.51 68.46 19.49
N ARG A 11 -40.05 68.65 20.74
CA ARG A 11 -38.97 67.93 21.45
C ARG A 11 -39.04 66.42 21.23
N ARG A 12 -37.92 65.81 20.83
CA ARG A 12 -37.72 64.35 20.83
C ARG A 12 -37.44 63.90 22.27
N ILE A 13 -38.31 63.05 22.81
CA ILE A 13 -38.12 62.35 24.07
C ILE A 13 -37.44 61.02 23.73
N SER A 14 -36.28 60.79 24.32
CA SER A 14 -35.46 59.58 24.17
C SER A 14 -36.17 58.37 24.78
N ILE A 15 -36.51 57.37 23.96
CA ILE A 15 -36.96 56.06 24.43
C ILE A 15 -35.76 55.12 24.38
N SER A 16 -35.30 54.70 25.56
CA SER A 16 -34.28 53.67 25.73
C SER A 16 -34.78 52.32 25.20
N VAL A 17 -34.25 51.88 24.06
CA VAL A 17 -34.46 50.52 23.54
C VAL A 17 -33.53 49.58 24.30
N VAL A 18 -34.09 48.79 25.21
CA VAL A 18 -33.42 47.62 25.80
C VAL A 18 -33.30 46.58 24.69
N ALA A 19 -32.12 46.49 24.09
CA ALA A 19 -31.78 45.44 23.15
C ALA A 19 -31.67 44.11 23.92
N ALA A 20 -32.71 43.28 23.84
CA ALA A 20 -32.62 41.88 24.22
C ALA A 20 -31.66 41.17 23.25
N VAL A 21 -30.40 41.03 23.66
CA VAL A 21 -29.43 40.16 23.00
C VAL A 21 -29.89 38.73 23.21
N VAL A 22 -30.64 38.20 22.23
CA VAL A 22 -30.85 36.75 22.10
C VAL A 22 -29.49 36.18 21.69
N LEU A 23 -28.74 35.70 22.67
CA LEU A 23 -27.53 34.94 22.46
C LEU A 23 -27.94 33.59 21.87
N THR A 24 -28.08 33.51 20.55
CA THR A 24 -28.08 32.22 19.84
C THR A 24 -26.74 31.57 20.11
N VAL A 25 -26.71 30.66 21.08
CA VAL A 25 -25.65 29.67 21.20
C VAL A 25 -25.74 28.83 19.94
N VAL A 26 -24.96 29.22 18.92
CA VAL A 26 -24.58 28.32 17.85
C VAL A 26 -23.75 27.25 18.54
N VAL A 27 -24.40 26.17 18.95
CA VAL A 27 -23.71 24.92 19.26
C VAL A 27 -23.08 24.54 17.92
N ASN A 28 -21.83 24.93 17.73
CA ASN A 28 -20.96 24.32 16.73
C ASN A 28 -20.87 22.85 17.14
N GLY A 29 -21.85 22.06 16.70
CA GLY A 29 -21.75 20.62 16.69
C GLY A 29 -20.58 20.30 15.79
N VAL A 30 -19.38 20.23 16.40
CA VAL A 30 -18.28 19.49 15.81
C VAL A 30 -18.83 18.08 15.72
N ALA A 31 -19.30 17.69 14.53
CA ALA A 31 -19.65 16.33 14.24
C ALA A 31 -18.43 15.51 14.62
N THR A 32 -18.48 14.82 15.75
CA THR A 32 -17.49 13.84 16.13
C THR A 32 -17.49 12.82 14.99
N ALA A 33 -16.42 12.80 14.20
CA ALA A 33 -16.25 11.84 13.11
C ALA A 33 -16.59 10.45 13.64
N LYS A 34 -17.39 9.67 12.90
CA LYS A 34 -17.76 8.32 13.36
C LYS A 34 -16.47 7.55 13.64
N PRO A 35 -16.37 6.78 14.74
CA PRO A 35 -15.12 6.15 15.17
C PRO A 35 -14.49 5.14 14.20
N ASN A 36 -15.09 4.91 13.03
CA ASN A 36 -14.55 4.12 11.91
C ASN A 36 -14.56 4.86 10.55
N SER A 37 -14.69 6.19 10.55
CA SER A 37 -14.62 6.95 9.30
C SER A 37 -13.20 6.93 8.74
N PRO A 38 -13.03 6.69 7.42
CA PRO A 38 -11.73 6.85 6.78
C PRO A 38 -11.19 8.28 6.97
N PHE A 39 -9.89 8.41 7.17
CA PHE A 39 -9.24 9.71 7.31
C PHE A 39 -7.95 9.80 6.50
N ARG A 40 -7.57 11.03 6.14
CA ARG A 40 -6.36 11.28 5.35
C ARG A 40 -5.11 10.88 6.13
N VAL A 41 -4.24 10.18 5.43
CA VAL A 41 -2.85 9.93 5.85
C VAL A 41 -1.92 10.44 4.76
N ALA A 42 -0.63 10.48 5.03
CA ALA A 42 0.31 10.97 4.05
C ALA A 42 0.31 10.08 2.79
N GLY A 43 0.22 10.71 1.62
CA GLY A 43 0.09 10.04 0.33
C GLY A 43 -1.23 9.29 0.12
N GLY A 44 -2.22 9.37 1.03
CA GLY A 44 -3.33 8.41 1.00
C GLY A 44 -4.51 8.62 1.93
N MET A 45 -5.27 7.54 2.11
CA MET A 45 -6.39 7.42 3.05
C MET A 45 -6.21 6.16 3.90
N PHE A 46 -6.48 6.27 5.19
CA PHE A 46 -6.53 5.14 6.12
C PHE A 46 -7.97 4.77 6.42
N TYR A 47 -8.23 3.46 6.41
CA TYR A 47 -9.53 2.85 6.65
C TYR A 47 -9.44 2.05 7.95
N PRO A 48 -10.01 2.55 9.06
CA PRO A 48 -10.05 1.83 10.33
C PRO A 48 -10.84 0.52 10.19
N LEU A 49 -10.32 -0.55 10.79
CA LEU A 49 -11.00 -1.85 10.89
C LEU A 49 -11.49 -2.12 12.33
N ASN A 50 -10.71 -1.71 13.33
CA ASN A 50 -11.01 -1.96 14.74
C ASN A 50 -10.86 -0.68 15.58
N GLU A 51 -11.96 -0.24 16.19
CA GLU A 51 -12.03 0.96 17.03
C GLU A 51 -11.18 0.85 18.31
N VAL A 52 -11.07 -0.35 18.89
CA VAL A 52 -10.39 -0.59 20.17
C VAL A 52 -8.87 -0.50 20.00
N THR A 53 -8.36 -1.03 18.88
CA THR A 53 -6.92 -1.05 18.63
C THR A 53 -6.46 0.12 17.74
N GLY A 54 -7.37 0.81 17.05
CA GLY A 54 -7.03 1.83 16.06
C GLY A 54 -6.31 1.27 14.83
N HIS A 55 -6.41 -0.04 14.59
CA HIS A 55 -5.78 -0.72 13.47
C HIS A 55 -6.69 -0.76 12.25
N GLY A 56 -6.08 -0.77 11.07
CA GLY A 56 -6.75 -0.74 9.78
C GLY A 56 -5.75 -0.84 8.64
N PHE A 57 -6.14 -0.32 7.48
CA PHE A 57 -5.31 -0.37 6.27
C PHE A 57 -5.25 0.99 5.57
N ALA A 58 -4.06 1.44 5.20
CA ALA A 58 -3.86 2.62 4.36
C ALA A 58 -3.75 2.24 2.88
N VAL A 59 -4.46 2.97 2.01
CA VAL A 59 -4.14 3.04 0.57
C VAL A 59 -3.37 4.33 0.35
N ARG A 60 -2.14 4.24 -0.18
CA ARG A 60 -1.23 5.39 -0.33
C ARG A 60 -0.43 5.33 -1.63
N ASN A 61 0.03 6.50 -2.07
CA ASN A 61 1.10 6.62 -3.04
C ASN A 61 2.44 6.50 -2.31
N TYR A 62 3.35 5.71 -2.88
CA TYR A 62 4.70 5.50 -2.36
C TYR A 62 5.69 6.31 -3.21
N PHE A 63 6.66 6.95 -2.59
CA PHE A 63 7.66 7.74 -3.30
C PHE A 63 8.44 6.86 -4.28
N GLU A 64 8.34 7.16 -5.58
CA GLU A 64 8.90 6.36 -6.68
C GLU A 64 8.50 4.87 -6.69
N GLY A 65 7.42 4.55 -5.98
CA GLY A 65 6.86 3.21 -5.86
C GLY A 65 5.43 3.16 -6.42
N PRO A 66 4.58 2.29 -5.84
CA PRO A 66 3.18 2.22 -6.23
C PRO A 66 2.39 3.50 -6.00
N ASP A 67 1.73 4.02 -7.03
CA ASP A 67 0.73 5.08 -6.90
C ASP A 67 -0.67 4.52 -6.57
N PHE A 68 -0.78 3.66 -5.55
CA PHE A 68 -2.03 2.94 -5.26
C PHE A 68 -3.18 3.88 -4.94
N PHE A 69 -2.95 4.98 -4.22
CA PHE A 69 -4.03 5.89 -3.85
C PHE A 69 -4.56 6.69 -5.04
N ALA A 70 -3.67 7.21 -5.89
CA ALA A 70 -4.08 7.90 -7.11
C ALA A 70 -4.89 6.96 -8.01
N THR A 71 -4.42 5.72 -8.22
CA THR A 71 -5.15 4.72 -9.00
C THR A 71 -6.49 4.35 -8.35
N TYR A 72 -6.50 4.09 -7.05
CA TYR A 72 -7.71 3.80 -6.29
C TYR A 72 -8.77 4.91 -6.43
N GLN A 73 -8.37 6.17 -6.29
CA GLN A 73 -9.28 7.30 -6.49
C GLN A 73 -9.76 7.42 -7.94
N SER A 74 -8.86 7.26 -8.92
CA SER A 74 -9.22 7.35 -10.34
C SER A 74 -10.23 6.29 -10.79
N LEU A 75 -10.32 5.17 -10.07
CA LEU A 75 -11.26 4.09 -10.32
C LEU A 75 -12.54 4.16 -9.47
N GLY A 76 -12.80 5.29 -8.81
CA GLY A 76 -14.00 5.51 -8.01
C GLY A 76 -13.87 5.16 -6.52
N GLY A 77 -12.66 4.84 -6.06
CA GLY A 77 -12.34 4.68 -4.64
C GLY A 77 -13.17 3.63 -3.92
N VAL A 78 -13.57 3.94 -2.68
CA VAL A 78 -14.30 3.01 -1.79
C VAL A 78 -15.65 2.59 -2.33
N GLU A 79 -16.32 3.45 -3.09
CA GLU A 79 -17.65 3.15 -3.64
C GLU A 79 -17.57 2.03 -4.68
N VAL A 80 -16.54 2.05 -5.53
CA VAL A 80 -16.36 1.05 -6.60
C VAL A 80 -15.51 -0.13 -6.12
N LEU A 81 -14.31 0.11 -5.59
CA LEU A 81 -13.34 -0.95 -5.24
C LEU A 81 -13.59 -1.52 -3.84
N GLY A 82 -14.35 -0.83 -3.01
CA GLY A 82 -14.51 -1.16 -1.59
C GLY A 82 -13.29 -0.75 -0.76
N PRO A 83 -13.35 -0.89 0.57
CA PRO A 83 -12.24 -0.53 1.46
C PRO A 83 -11.02 -1.44 1.20
N PRO A 84 -9.79 -0.97 1.50
CA PRO A 84 -8.63 -1.85 1.56
C PRO A 84 -8.82 -2.93 2.63
N ILE A 85 -8.37 -4.15 2.31
CA ILE A 85 -8.40 -5.29 3.23
C ILE A 85 -7.00 -5.89 3.45
N SER A 86 -5.96 -5.16 3.02
CA SER A 86 -4.57 -5.54 3.23
C SER A 86 -3.63 -4.33 3.31
N ARG A 87 -2.45 -4.54 3.88
CA ARG A 87 -1.25 -3.73 3.60
C ARG A 87 -0.84 -3.92 2.14
N ALA A 88 -0.02 -3.03 1.61
CA ALA A 88 0.74 -3.35 0.41
C ALA A 88 1.77 -4.44 0.74
N TRP A 89 1.99 -5.39 -0.16
CA TRP A 89 2.99 -6.44 0.00
C TRP A 89 3.66 -6.76 -1.33
N ILE A 90 4.84 -7.37 -1.29
CA ILE A 90 5.53 -7.84 -2.48
C ILE A 90 5.20 -9.32 -2.66
N GLY A 91 4.74 -9.69 -3.85
CA GLY A 91 4.52 -11.08 -4.23
C GLY A 91 5.82 -11.78 -4.62
N ASP A 92 5.80 -13.11 -4.66
CA ASP A 92 6.94 -13.95 -5.08
C ASP A 92 7.32 -13.79 -6.56
N ASP A 93 6.49 -13.06 -7.31
CA ASP A 93 6.67 -12.65 -8.69
C ASP A 93 7.32 -11.26 -8.83
N GLY A 94 7.64 -10.60 -7.71
CA GLY A 94 8.28 -9.28 -7.68
C GLY A 94 7.34 -8.10 -7.93
N PHE A 95 6.03 -8.34 -8.11
CA PHE A 95 5.04 -7.27 -8.16
C PHE A 95 4.67 -6.82 -6.75
N VAL A 96 4.33 -5.53 -6.60
CA VAL A 96 3.74 -5.03 -5.35
C VAL A 96 2.23 -5.09 -5.48
N TYR A 97 1.56 -5.64 -4.49
CA TYR A 97 0.12 -5.83 -4.47
C TYR A 97 -0.52 -5.04 -3.34
N GLN A 98 -1.76 -4.63 -3.55
CA GLN A 98 -2.64 -4.20 -2.47
C GLN A 98 -4.08 -4.63 -2.75
N LEU A 99 -4.70 -5.27 -1.76
CA LEU A 99 -6.02 -5.87 -1.87
C LEU A 99 -7.08 -4.90 -1.32
N THR A 100 -8.11 -4.69 -2.13
CA THR A 100 -9.36 -4.03 -1.73
C THR A 100 -10.45 -5.08 -1.65
N GLN A 101 -11.63 -4.74 -1.12
CA GLN A 101 -12.72 -5.68 -1.00
C GLN A 101 -13.11 -6.35 -2.33
N ARG A 102 -13.02 -5.62 -3.46
CA ARG A 102 -13.50 -6.11 -4.77
C ARG A 102 -12.40 -6.39 -5.78
N VAL A 103 -11.23 -5.76 -5.66
CA VAL A 103 -10.14 -5.95 -6.63
C VAL A 103 -8.77 -6.05 -5.97
N LEU A 104 -7.84 -6.69 -6.66
CA LEU A 104 -6.42 -6.71 -6.33
C LEU A 104 -5.70 -5.67 -7.22
N MET A 105 -5.13 -4.63 -6.60
CA MET A 105 -4.24 -3.70 -7.31
C MET A 105 -2.83 -4.28 -7.36
N GLN A 106 -2.15 -4.13 -8.49
CA GLN A 106 -0.81 -4.63 -8.75
C GLN A 106 0.04 -3.51 -9.35
N TRP A 107 1.20 -3.25 -8.78
CA TRP A 107 2.20 -2.35 -9.32
C TRP A 107 3.36 -3.14 -9.93
N SER A 108 3.68 -2.77 -11.17
CA SER A 108 4.86 -3.28 -11.88
C SER A 108 6.06 -2.35 -11.68
N PRO A 109 7.17 -2.85 -11.13
CA PRO A 109 8.40 -2.07 -11.03
C PRO A 109 8.94 -1.65 -12.40
N SER A 110 8.81 -2.51 -13.42
CA SER A 110 9.33 -2.23 -14.76
C SER A 110 8.48 -1.20 -15.51
N GLU A 111 7.16 -1.25 -15.36
CA GLU A 111 6.25 -0.29 -16.01
C GLU A 111 6.00 0.97 -15.19
N LYS A 112 6.38 0.97 -13.90
CA LYS A 112 6.11 2.04 -12.93
C LYS A 112 4.63 2.45 -12.90
N ARG A 113 3.74 1.47 -12.94
CA ARG A 113 2.29 1.70 -13.01
C ARG A 113 1.52 0.66 -12.21
N VAL A 114 0.45 1.13 -11.58
CA VAL A 114 -0.56 0.29 -10.93
C VAL A 114 -1.64 -0.11 -11.96
N ARG A 115 -2.00 -1.38 -11.97
CA ARG A 115 -3.09 -1.97 -12.75
C ARG A 115 -3.98 -2.82 -11.82
N ILE A 116 -5.14 -3.24 -12.30
CA ILE A 116 -5.90 -4.30 -11.63
C ILE A 116 -5.34 -5.66 -12.04
N ALA A 117 -4.94 -6.45 -11.06
CA ALA A 117 -4.41 -7.79 -11.24
C ALA A 117 -5.49 -8.73 -11.75
N LYS A 118 -5.07 -9.76 -12.49
CA LYS A 118 -5.96 -10.80 -12.97
C LYS A 118 -6.26 -11.82 -11.86
N ILE A 119 -6.98 -11.37 -10.84
CA ILE A 119 -7.24 -12.12 -9.61
C ILE A 119 -7.84 -13.50 -9.87
N PHE A 120 -8.63 -13.66 -10.93
CA PHE A 120 -9.25 -14.93 -11.29
C PHE A 120 -8.37 -15.85 -12.15
N GLU A 121 -7.29 -15.33 -12.74
CA GLU A 121 -6.20 -16.17 -13.24
C GLU A 121 -5.29 -16.63 -12.09
N LEU A 122 -5.04 -15.78 -11.09
CA LEU A 122 -4.31 -16.20 -9.88
C LEU A 122 -5.05 -17.28 -9.07
N LEU A 123 -6.38 -17.38 -9.23
CA LEU A 123 -7.24 -18.38 -8.59
C LEU A 123 -7.66 -19.51 -9.54
N SER A 124 -6.97 -19.71 -10.67
CA SER A 124 -7.34 -20.74 -11.66
C SER A 124 -6.81 -22.14 -11.36
N ASP A 125 -6.11 -22.33 -10.22
CA ASP A 125 -5.72 -23.67 -9.79
C ASP A 125 -6.97 -24.52 -9.54
N GLN A 126 -6.94 -25.79 -9.96
CA GLN A 126 -8.05 -26.73 -9.76
C GLN A 126 -8.44 -26.84 -8.28
N VAL A 127 -7.47 -26.64 -7.37
CA VAL A 127 -7.69 -26.60 -5.92
C VAL A 127 -8.65 -25.51 -5.49
N PHE A 128 -8.87 -24.43 -6.26
CA PHE A 128 -9.78 -23.33 -5.90
C PHE A 128 -11.14 -23.38 -6.59
N GLU A 129 -11.33 -24.19 -7.64
CA GLU A 129 -12.56 -24.16 -8.45
C GLU A 129 -13.81 -24.58 -7.64
N GLU A 130 -13.69 -25.56 -6.73
CA GLU A 130 -14.80 -25.93 -5.84
C GLU A 130 -15.18 -24.79 -4.88
N GLN A 131 -14.19 -24.09 -4.34
CA GLN A 131 -14.38 -22.97 -3.44
C GLN A 131 -14.98 -21.76 -4.17
N LEU A 132 -14.56 -21.50 -5.41
CA LEU A 132 -15.13 -20.46 -6.27
C LEU A 132 -16.59 -20.77 -6.60
N ALA A 133 -16.91 -22.02 -6.95
CA ALA A 133 -18.29 -22.45 -7.16
C ALA A 133 -19.14 -22.26 -5.88
N GLY A 134 -18.59 -22.55 -4.70
CA GLY A 134 -19.22 -22.28 -3.41
C GLY A 134 -19.46 -20.79 -3.11
N ARG A 135 -18.80 -19.89 -3.84
CA ARG A 135 -19.04 -18.43 -3.84
C ARG A 135 -19.85 -17.94 -5.04
N HIS A 136 -20.49 -18.86 -5.76
CA HIS A 136 -21.29 -18.60 -6.95
C HIS A 136 -20.51 -17.92 -8.09
N ILE A 137 -19.21 -18.20 -8.17
CA ILE A 137 -18.35 -17.75 -9.26
C ILE A 137 -18.27 -18.88 -10.28
N PRO A 138 -18.71 -18.67 -11.54
CA PRO A 138 -18.70 -19.72 -12.56
C PRO A 138 -17.29 -20.25 -12.83
N SER A 139 -17.22 -21.53 -13.21
CA SER A 139 -15.99 -22.13 -13.74
C SER A 139 -15.58 -21.46 -15.04
N VAL A 140 -14.28 -21.56 -15.34
CA VAL A 140 -13.72 -21.05 -16.59
C VAL A 140 -14.24 -21.89 -17.77
N GLU A 141 -14.67 -21.22 -18.83
CA GLU A 141 -14.93 -21.85 -20.13
C GLU A 141 -13.65 -21.84 -20.97
N GLU A 142 -13.31 -22.98 -21.56
CA GLU A 142 -12.21 -23.07 -22.50
C GLU A 142 -12.54 -22.35 -23.81
N SER A 143 -11.54 -21.65 -24.33
CA SER A 143 -11.59 -21.01 -25.64
C SER A 143 -11.05 -21.98 -26.67
N ASN A 144 -11.70 -22.10 -27.83
CA ASN A 144 -11.21 -22.94 -28.93
C ASN A 144 -10.32 -22.14 -29.90
N ALA A 145 -9.91 -20.94 -29.51
CA ALA A 145 -9.20 -20.04 -30.38
C ALA A 145 -7.72 -20.40 -30.55
N ASP A 146 -7.28 -20.45 -31.80
CA ASP A 146 -5.90 -20.74 -32.20
C ASP A 146 -4.98 -19.48 -32.20
N SER A 147 -5.47 -18.31 -31.77
CA SER A 147 -4.67 -17.09 -31.67
C SER A 147 -5.23 -16.11 -30.62
N ASP A 148 -4.38 -15.27 -30.04
CA ASP A 148 -4.79 -14.25 -29.04
C ASP A 148 -5.88 -13.30 -29.56
N ALA A 149 -5.82 -12.92 -30.84
CA ALA A 149 -6.82 -12.05 -31.44
C ALA A 149 -8.18 -12.75 -31.56
N TRP A 150 -8.18 -14.04 -31.89
CA TRP A 150 -9.39 -14.84 -31.95
C TRP A 150 -9.92 -15.15 -30.54
N ASP A 151 -9.05 -15.48 -29.58
CA ASP A 151 -9.43 -15.70 -28.18
C ASP A 151 -10.11 -14.47 -27.60
N ARG A 152 -9.52 -13.29 -27.85
CA ARG A 152 -10.12 -12.01 -27.46
C ARG A 152 -11.50 -11.81 -28.09
N ALA A 153 -11.65 -12.05 -29.39
CA ALA A 153 -12.93 -11.87 -30.08
C ALA A 153 -13.99 -12.88 -29.59
N GLU A 154 -13.60 -14.14 -29.40
CA GLU A 154 -14.47 -15.21 -28.88
C GLU A 154 -14.94 -14.86 -27.47
N ARG A 155 -14.03 -14.54 -26.55
CA ARG A 155 -14.39 -14.17 -25.16
C ARG A 155 -15.30 -12.95 -25.10
N LEU A 156 -15.05 -11.93 -25.93
CA LEU A 156 -15.92 -10.75 -25.99
C LEU A 156 -17.32 -11.09 -26.52
N SER A 157 -17.46 -12.12 -27.36
CA SER A 157 -18.77 -12.61 -27.82
C SER A 157 -19.61 -13.27 -26.70
N TRP A 158 -18.99 -13.64 -25.58
CA TRP A 158 -19.68 -14.23 -24.44
C TRP A 158 -20.47 -13.21 -23.60
N LEU A 159 -20.39 -11.91 -23.89
CA LEU A 159 -21.17 -10.85 -23.22
C LEU A 159 -22.65 -10.88 -23.66
N THR A 160 -23.39 -11.93 -23.31
CA THR A 160 -24.76 -12.17 -23.78
C THR A 160 -25.85 -11.63 -22.85
N ASP A 161 -25.54 -11.36 -21.58
CA ASP A 161 -26.45 -10.65 -20.67
C ASP A 161 -26.32 -9.13 -20.89
N GLN A 162 -27.44 -8.49 -21.24
CA GLN A 162 -27.46 -7.08 -21.62
C GLN A 162 -26.94 -6.16 -20.49
N ARG A 163 -27.33 -6.42 -19.23
CA ARG A 163 -26.97 -5.55 -18.11
C ARG A 163 -25.49 -5.67 -17.75
N ILE A 164 -24.96 -6.89 -17.81
CA ILE A 164 -23.52 -7.14 -17.64
C ILE A 164 -22.73 -6.49 -18.78
N ALA A 165 -23.18 -6.62 -20.03
CA ALA A 165 -22.54 -5.98 -21.19
C ALA A 165 -22.53 -4.45 -21.08
N GLU A 166 -23.64 -3.83 -20.67
CA GLU A 166 -23.75 -2.39 -20.41
C GLU A 166 -22.77 -1.95 -19.30
N THR A 167 -22.70 -2.69 -18.19
CA THR A 167 -21.79 -2.41 -17.07
C THR A 167 -20.33 -2.52 -17.50
N PHE A 168 -20.00 -3.56 -18.26
CA PHE A 168 -18.67 -3.76 -18.83
C PHE A 168 -18.28 -2.59 -19.74
N ALA A 169 -19.16 -2.19 -20.67
CA ALA A 169 -18.90 -1.09 -21.60
C ALA A 169 -18.70 0.26 -20.89
N ASN A 170 -19.52 0.55 -19.86
CA ASN A 170 -19.44 1.82 -19.14
C ASN A 170 -18.15 1.96 -18.32
N ASN A 171 -17.70 0.87 -17.68
CA ASN A 171 -16.48 0.73 -16.89
C ASN A 171 -16.18 1.83 -15.83
N PRO A 172 -15.34 1.56 -14.83
CA PRO A 172 -15.08 2.55 -13.77
C PRO A 172 -14.24 3.77 -14.17
N PHE A 173 -13.64 3.79 -15.36
CA PHE A 173 -12.89 4.97 -15.82
C PHE A 173 -13.81 6.10 -16.32
N GLY A 174 -15.11 5.84 -16.49
CA GLY A 174 -16.06 6.83 -17.00
C GLY A 174 -15.87 7.16 -18.48
N VAL A 175 -15.09 6.35 -19.21
CA VAL A 175 -14.83 6.51 -20.64
C VAL A 175 -15.30 5.24 -21.35
N PRO A 176 -16.31 5.30 -22.23
CA PRO A 176 -16.86 4.11 -22.89
C PRO A 176 -15.93 3.62 -24.02
N ALA A 177 -14.84 2.98 -23.62
CA ALA A 177 -13.82 2.45 -24.51
C ALA A 177 -13.52 0.99 -24.16
N LEU A 178 -13.56 0.10 -25.17
CA LEU A 178 -13.35 -1.34 -24.99
C LEU A 178 -12.04 -1.65 -24.24
N GLU A 179 -10.96 -0.95 -24.57
CA GLU A 179 -9.67 -1.14 -23.88
C GLU A 179 -9.72 -0.75 -22.40
N LYS A 180 -10.53 0.24 -22.01
CA LYS A 180 -10.74 0.60 -20.61
C LYS A 180 -11.58 -0.42 -19.85
N SER A 181 -12.59 -0.98 -20.51
CA SER A 181 -13.35 -2.12 -19.99
C SER A 181 -12.45 -3.33 -19.76
N ILE A 182 -11.61 -3.68 -20.74
CA ILE A 182 -10.64 -4.78 -20.61
C ILE A 182 -9.59 -4.44 -19.55
N GLU A 183 -9.09 -3.20 -19.46
CA GLU A 183 -8.13 -2.79 -18.44
C GLU A 183 -8.67 -3.02 -17.02
N PHE A 184 -9.94 -2.74 -16.76
CA PHE A 184 -10.55 -2.92 -15.45
C PHE A 184 -11.03 -4.36 -15.19
N PHE A 185 -11.90 -4.92 -16.04
CA PHE A 185 -12.53 -6.22 -15.83
C PHE A 185 -11.68 -7.39 -16.34
N GLY A 186 -10.86 -7.15 -17.36
CA GLY A 186 -10.23 -8.21 -18.15
C GLY A 186 -11.19 -8.83 -19.16
N LEU A 187 -10.71 -9.84 -19.89
CA LEU A 187 -11.55 -10.59 -20.81
C LEU A 187 -12.53 -11.48 -20.02
N PRO A 188 -13.73 -11.75 -20.56
CA PRO A 188 -14.60 -12.79 -20.05
C PRO A 188 -13.86 -14.13 -19.93
N MET A 189 -14.15 -14.85 -18.84
CA MET A 189 -13.66 -16.21 -18.59
C MET A 189 -14.80 -17.22 -18.58
N SER A 190 -16.05 -16.76 -18.60
CA SER A 190 -17.25 -17.59 -18.72
C SER A 190 -18.32 -16.83 -19.51
N ARG A 191 -19.35 -17.54 -19.97
CA ARG A 191 -20.64 -16.92 -20.30
C ARG A 191 -21.38 -16.55 -19.01
N PRO A 192 -22.43 -15.70 -19.10
CA PRO A 192 -23.33 -15.45 -17.99
C PRO A 192 -24.08 -16.73 -17.59
N VAL A 193 -24.00 -17.10 -16.32
CA VAL A 193 -24.68 -18.28 -15.77
C VAL A 193 -25.64 -17.84 -14.67
N ARG A 194 -26.87 -18.36 -14.69
CA ARG A 194 -27.84 -18.14 -13.62
C ARG A 194 -27.51 -19.02 -12.43
N ILE A 195 -27.19 -18.41 -11.29
CA ILE A 195 -26.83 -19.11 -10.05
C ILE A 195 -27.58 -18.42 -8.91
N GLY A 196 -28.57 -19.11 -8.32
CA GLY A 196 -29.42 -18.51 -7.29
C GLY A 196 -30.19 -17.28 -7.80
N PRO A 197 -30.21 -16.15 -7.06
CA PRO A 197 -31.04 -14.97 -7.38
C PRO A 197 -30.42 -14.05 -8.45
N PHE A 198 -29.26 -14.39 -9.00
CA PHE A 198 -28.51 -13.54 -9.92
C PHE A 198 -27.97 -14.32 -11.15
N ILE A 199 -27.62 -13.57 -12.18
CA ILE A 199 -26.80 -14.02 -13.31
C ILE A 199 -25.37 -13.55 -13.06
N VAL A 200 -24.38 -14.45 -13.12
CA VAL A 200 -22.97 -14.14 -12.87
C VAL A 200 -22.15 -14.35 -14.11
N GLN A 201 -21.21 -13.45 -14.36
CA GLN A 201 -20.15 -13.65 -15.35
C GLN A 201 -18.78 -13.40 -14.72
N ARG A 202 -17.86 -14.35 -14.91
CA ARG A 202 -16.46 -14.25 -14.48
C ARG A 202 -15.63 -13.58 -15.57
N PHE A 203 -14.74 -12.69 -15.15
CA PHE A 203 -13.72 -12.04 -15.99
C PHE A 203 -12.34 -12.27 -15.35
N GLN A 204 -11.26 -11.95 -16.07
CA GLN A 204 -9.90 -12.16 -15.54
C GLN A 204 -9.62 -11.39 -14.24
N ARG A 205 -10.20 -10.20 -14.07
CA ARG A 205 -9.88 -9.26 -12.97
C ARG A 205 -11.03 -9.02 -12.01
N ALA A 206 -12.25 -9.41 -12.37
CA ALA A 206 -13.47 -9.15 -11.61
C ALA A 206 -14.55 -10.18 -11.96
N ALA A 207 -15.64 -10.21 -11.19
CA ALA A 207 -16.86 -10.91 -11.55
C ALA A 207 -18.05 -9.98 -11.31
N LEU A 208 -19.06 -10.07 -12.18
CA LEU A 208 -20.25 -9.24 -12.14
C LEU A 208 -21.47 -10.10 -11.81
N GLN A 209 -22.32 -9.60 -10.91
CA GLN A 209 -23.61 -10.20 -10.55
C GLN A 209 -24.74 -9.27 -10.98
N HIS A 210 -25.55 -9.71 -11.94
CA HIS A 210 -26.81 -9.09 -12.30
C HIS A 210 -27.94 -9.71 -11.47
N TRP A 211 -28.51 -8.93 -10.55
CA TRP A 211 -29.58 -9.38 -9.66
C TRP A 211 -30.92 -9.42 -10.39
N VAL A 212 -31.52 -10.61 -10.49
CA VAL A 212 -32.77 -10.83 -11.26
C VAL A 212 -33.94 -11.26 -10.40
N GLU A 213 -33.69 -11.61 -9.14
CA GLU A 213 -34.70 -11.90 -8.12
C GLU A 213 -34.52 -11.00 -6.89
N GLN A 214 -35.62 -10.66 -6.24
CA GLN A 214 -35.57 -9.92 -4.97
C GLN A 214 -35.30 -10.91 -3.83
N VAL A 215 -34.25 -10.64 -3.06
CA VAL A 215 -33.93 -11.37 -1.83
C VAL A 215 -33.93 -10.39 -0.67
N GLU A 216 -34.35 -10.84 0.52
CA GLU A 216 -34.25 -10.05 1.73
C GLU A 216 -32.78 -9.69 2.01
N GLN A 217 -32.49 -8.40 2.24
CA GLN A 217 -31.12 -7.86 2.34
C GLN A 217 -30.24 -8.03 1.08
N GLY A 218 -30.82 -8.48 -0.04
CA GLY A 218 -30.15 -8.54 -1.34
C GLY A 218 -30.05 -7.19 -2.03
N GLN A 219 -29.39 -7.16 -3.18
CA GLN A 219 -29.36 -5.97 -4.03
C GLN A 219 -30.72 -5.77 -4.75
N PRO A 220 -31.03 -4.54 -5.19
CA PRO A 220 -32.25 -4.29 -5.97
C PRO A 220 -32.29 -5.13 -7.26
N ILE A 221 -33.47 -5.61 -7.65
CA ILE A 221 -33.68 -6.25 -8.96
C ILE A 221 -33.20 -5.31 -10.08
N GLY A 222 -32.48 -5.86 -11.05
CA GLY A 222 -31.91 -5.17 -12.22
C GLY A 222 -30.57 -4.50 -11.95
N SER A 223 -30.07 -4.52 -10.71
CA SER A 223 -28.74 -3.99 -10.40
C SER A 223 -27.65 -4.95 -10.87
N VAL A 224 -26.51 -4.37 -11.28
CA VAL A 224 -25.28 -5.11 -11.53
C VAL A 224 -24.23 -4.66 -10.54
N VAL A 225 -23.66 -5.60 -9.79
CA VAL A 225 -22.65 -5.32 -8.77
C VAL A 225 -21.38 -6.11 -9.03
N LEU A 226 -20.25 -5.55 -8.61
CA LEU A 226 -18.99 -6.27 -8.51
C LEU A 226 -19.07 -7.28 -7.37
N VAL A 227 -18.68 -8.52 -7.65
CA VAL A 227 -18.38 -9.51 -6.61
C VAL A 227 -17.20 -9.01 -5.77
N ASN A 228 -17.23 -9.29 -4.47
CA ASN A 228 -16.10 -9.03 -3.56
C ASN A 228 -14.95 -10.01 -3.82
N ALA A 229 -14.35 -9.96 -5.02
CA ALA A 229 -13.29 -10.87 -5.42
C ALA A 229 -12.06 -10.76 -4.51
N GLY A 230 -11.84 -9.59 -3.88
CA GLY A 230 -10.78 -9.44 -2.91
C GLY A 230 -11.04 -10.20 -1.61
N ASP A 231 -12.27 -10.21 -1.10
CA ASP A 231 -12.63 -11.05 0.05
C ASP A 231 -12.40 -12.55 -0.26
N VAL A 232 -12.72 -12.98 -1.48
CA VAL A 232 -12.48 -14.35 -1.98
C VAL A 232 -10.97 -14.66 -2.01
N PHE A 233 -10.16 -13.77 -2.58
CA PHE A 233 -8.71 -13.96 -2.65
C PHE A 233 -8.06 -13.98 -1.26
N ARG A 234 -8.50 -13.11 -0.35
CA ARG A 234 -8.05 -13.08 1.06
C ARG A 234 -8.24 -14.43 1.75
N GLU A 235 -9.32 -15.12 1.44
CA GLU A 235 -9.67 -16.39 2.08
C GLU A 235 -8.82 -17.55 1.57
N PHE A 236 -8.56 -17.59 0.26
CA PHE A 236 -8.01 -18.78 -0.40
C PHE A 236 -6.52 -18.69 -0.78
N ALA A 237 -6.03 -17.51 -1.16
CA ALA A 237 -4.71 -17.39 -1.80
C ALA A 237 -3.79 -16.32 -1.18
N MET A 238 -4.33 -15.46 -0.32
CA MET A 238 -3.52 -14.40 0.28
C MET A 238 -2.50 -14.96 1.29
N PRO A 239 -1.23 -14.50 1.25
CA PRO A 239 -0.22 -14.91 2.22
C PRO A 239 -0.67 -14.68 3.67
N ILE A 240 -0.44 -15.70 4.52
CA ILE A 240 -0.95 -15.73 5.90
C ILE A 240 -0.43 -14.56 6.73
N ASP A 241 0.82 -14.16 6.50
CA ASP A 241 1.47 -13.07 7.20
C ASP A 241 0.84 -11.72 6.84
N VAL A 242 0.51 -11.48 5.57
CA VAL A 242 -0.20 -10.26 5.16
C VAL A 242 -1.63 -10.25 5.72
N ARG A 243 -2.30 -11.41 5.73
CA ARG A 243 -3.71 -11.55 6.16
C ARG A 243 -3.94 -11.14 7.62
N ILE A 244 -2.96 -11.33 8.50
CA ILE A 244 -3.08 -11.12 9.95
C ILE A 244 -2.52 -9.78 10.44
N LYS A 245 -2.13 -8.86 9.53
CA LYS A 245 -1.39 -7.63 9.87
C LYS A 245 -2.11 -6.34 9.48
N PRO A 246 -3.25 -5.98 10.11
CA PRO A 246 -3.69 -4.59 10.11
C PRO A 246 -2.67 -3.75 10.90
N HIS A 247 -2.57 -2.46 10.61
CA HIS A 247 -1.57 -1.60 11.24
C HIS A 247 -2.23 -0.40 11.92
N PRO A 248 -1.64 0.16 12.99
CA PRO A 248 -2.12 1.39 13.58
C PRO A 248 -2.02 2.56 12.60
N ALA A 249 -2.91 3.55 12.77
CA ALA A 249 -2.89 4.79 12.01
C ALA A 249 -1.58 5.60 12.18
N PHE A 250 -0.99 5.55 13.37
CA PHE A 250 0.17 6.37 13.76
C PHE A 250 1.52 5.77 13.33
N GLU A 251 1.55 4.60 12.68
CA GLU A 251 2.79 4.05 12.13
C GLU A 251 3.25 4.75 10.84
N TRP A 252 2.37 5.47 10.16
CA TRP A 252 2.61 5.95 8.78
C TRP A 252 2.54 7.45 8.74
N ARG A 253 3.57 7.96 9.35
CA ARG A 253 3.90 9.35 9.39
C ARG A 253 4.95 9.52 8.25
N LEU A 254 4.66 10.18 7.10
CA LEU A 254 5.48 10.70 5.93
C LEU A 254 4.81 10.35 4.58
N TRP A 255 4.66 11.17 3.54
CA TRP A 255 5.54 12.17 2.89
C TRP A 255 4.83 13.45 2.40
N ASP A 256 5.59 14.54 2.32
CA ASP A 256 5.65 15.36 1.11
C ASP A 256 7.12 15.83 0.89
N ALA A 257 7.73 15.42 -0.24
CA ALA A 257 9.02 15.91 -0.75
C ALA A 257 8.85 16.75 -2.04
N ARG A 258 7.61 17.10 -2.40
CA ARG A 258 7.25 18.11 -3.39
C ARG A 258 6.19 19.02 -2.79
N GLY A 259 6.68 19.98 -1.99
CA GLY A 259 5.92 20.90 -1.15
C GLY A 259 4.68 21.54 -1.79
N ASP A 260 3.57 20.82 -1.83
CA ASP A 260 2.24 21.36 -2.08
C ASP A 260 1.18 20.43 -1.45
N VAL A 261 0.64 20.89 -0.32
CA VAL A 261 -0.54 20.31 0.32
C VAL A 261 -1.77 20.94 -0.35
N PRO A 262 -2.70 20.18 -0.96
CA PRO A 262 -4.03 20.71 -1.24
C PRO A 262 -4.75 20.92 0.09
N VAL A 263 -4.72 22.16 0.58
CA VAL A 263 -5.53 22.60 1.72
C VAL A 263 -6.97 22.72 1.25
N GLU A 264 -7.72 21.60 1.30
CA GLU A 264 -9.18 21.71 1.35
C GLU A 264 -9.58 22.03 2.79
N SER A 265 -10.14 23.23 2.93
CA SER A 265 -10.47 23.91 4.17
C SER A 265 -11.49 23.14 5.02
N GLY A 266 -11.16 22.93 6.30
CA GLY A 266 -12.14 22.57 7.33
C GLY A 266 -11.76 21.40 8.24
N TRP A 267 -10.74 20.61 7.91
CA TRP A 267 -10.33 19.48 8.73
C TRP A 267 -9.19 19.85 9.69
N ARG A 268 -9.40 19.64 10.99
CA ARG A 268 -8.36 19.82 12.00
C ARG A 268 -7.27 18.76 11.80
N LEU A 269 -6.04 19.23 11.58
CA LEU A 269 -4.82 18.41 11.59
C LEU A 269 -4.55 17.89 13.01
N ASP A 270 -5.10 16.74 13.36
CA ASP A 270 -4.51 15.94 14.43
C ASP A 270 -3.30 15.20 13.85
N ALA A 271 -2.18 15.92 13.83
CA ALA A 271 -0.80 15.51 13.57
C ALA A 271 -0.59 14.09 13.02
N VAL A 272 -0.78 13.93 11.71
CA VAL A 272 0.03 13.02 10.91
C VAL A 272 1.47 13.52 11.07
N THR A 273 2.27 12.98 11.99
CA THR A 273 3.73 13.24 11.92
C THR A 273 4.20 12.71 10.59
N VAL A 274 5.39 13.08 10.20
CA VAL A 274 5.96 12.76 8.91
C VAL A 274 7.33 12.20 9.32
N ARG A 275 7.61 10.91 9.05
CA ARG A 275 8.87 10.20 9.35
C ARG A 275 10.12 10.80 8.68
N ARG A 276 10.33 12.11 8.64
CA ARG A 276 11.34 12.76 7.79
C ARG A 276 12.73 12.14 7.95
N TYR A 277 13.27 11.66 6.84
CA TYR A 277 14.66 11.26 6.72
C TYR A 277 15.40 12.38 6.01
N GLN A 278 16.58 12.73 6.52
CA GLN A 278 17.48 13.62 5.81
C GLN A 278 18.41 12.73 4.99
N ALA A 279 18.07 12.48 3.72
CA ALA A 279 18.86 11.60 2.89
C ALA A 279 18.91 11.99 1.42
N ASP A 280 19.94 11.49 0.72
CA ASP A 280 20.08 11.58 -0.73
C ASP A 280 18.89 10.90 -1.44
N ASN A 281 18.53 11.40 -2.63
CA ASN A 281 17.32 10.96 -3.35
C ASN A 281 17.28 9.45 -3.62
N GLU A 282 18.40 8.81 -4.00
CA GLU A 282 18.40 7.36 -4.22
C GLU A 282 18.21 6.57 -2.91
N LEU A 283 18.73 7.07 -1.79
CA LEU A 283 18.52 6.47 -0.47
C LEU A 283 17.09 6.65 0.00
N LEU A 284 16.42 7.74 -0.37
CA LEU A 284 14.99 7.91 -0.12
C LEU A 284 14.13 6.86 -0.83
N ARG A 285 14.50 6.46 -2.05
CA ARG A 285 13.83 5.37 -2.78
C ARG A 285 14.00 4.04 -2.05
N ALA A 286 15.21 3.76 -1.58
CA ALA A 286 15.51 2.57 -0.79
C ALA A 286 14.72 2.54 0.52
N LEU A 287 14.64 3.67 1.25
CA LEU A 287 13.82 3.81 2.45
C LEU A 287 12.33 3.60 2.18
N ALA A 288 11.81 4.06 1.04
CA ALA A 288 10.43 3.83 0.65
C ALA A 288 10.12 2.33 0.43
N LEU A 289 11.08 1.56 -0.08
CA LEU A 289 10.95 0.10 -0.17
C LEU A 289 10.99 -0.56 1.20
N LEU A 290 11.84 -0.08 2.12
CA LEU A 290 11.90 -0.62 3.49
C LEU A 290 10.59 -0.45 4.25
N GLU A 291 9.79 0.57 3.95
CA GLU A 291 8.45 0.73 4.54
C GLU A 291 7.44 -0.33 4.09
N LEU A 292 7.72 -1.08 3.02
CA LEU A 292 6.92 -2.24 2.60
C LEU A 292 7.28 -3.51 3.40
N VAL A 293 8.38 -3.48 4.15
CA VAL A 293 8.92 -4.64 4.86
C VAL A 293 8.85 -4.40 6.37
N GLU A 294 7.81 -4.96 6.99
CA GLU A 294 7.44 -4.71 8.39
C GLU A 294 8.59 -4.87 9.39
N VAL A 295 9.52 -5.80 9.13
CA VAL A 295 10.67 -6.06 10.01
C VAL A 295 11.40 -4.74 10.32
N ASN A 296 11.47 -3.81 9.36
CA ASN A 296 12.15 -2.53 9.44
C ASN A 296 11.38 -1.42 10.16
N ASP A 297 10.12 -1.65 10.56
CA ASP A 297 9.22 -0.61 11.04
C ASP A 297 9.75 0.11 12.29
N VAL A 298 10.33 -0.64 13.22
CA VAL A 298 10.95 -0.09 14.44
C VAL A 298 12.13 0.82 14.10
N ALA A 299 13.07 0.33 13.29
CA ALA A 299 14.29 1.05 12.97
C ALA A 299 13.99 2.34 12.19
N LEU A 300 13.07 2.27 11.22
CA LEU A 300 12.59 3.43 10.45
C LEU A 300 11.88 4.46 11.34
N LYS A 301 11.09 4.01 12.33
CA LYS A 301 10.45 4.91 13.30
C LYS A 301 11.49 5.65 14.13
N LEU A 302 12.50 4.94 14.65
CA LEU A 302 13.59 5.54 15.40
C LEU A 302 14.40 6.51 14.53
N ALA A 303 14.70 6.12 13.29
CA ALA A 303 15.51 6.89 12.35
C ALA A 303 14.88 8.26 12.10
N SER A 304 13.57 8.27 11.85
CA SER A 304 12.84 9.51 11.75
C SER A 304 12.83 10.33 13.03
N GLN A 305 12.50 9.72 14.17
CA GLN A 305 12.37 10.44 15.44
C GLN A 305 13.68 11.12 15.85
N LYS A 306 14.81 10.56 15.41
CA LYS A 306 16.15 11.05 15.67
C LYS A 306 16.73 11.87 14.52
N ALA A 307 15.95 12.12 13.46
CA ALA A 307 16.40 12.82 12.26
C ALA A 307 17.73 12.25 11.72
N LEU A 308 17.81 10.91 11.66
CA LEU A 308 18.96 10.17 11.17
C LEU A 308 19.31 10.65 9.76
N THR A 309 20.55 11.11 9.58
CA THR A 309 21.04 11.55 8.27
C THR A 309 21.60 10.36 7.50
N MET A 310 21.30 10.25 6.22
CA MET A 310 21.79 9.18 5.36
C MET A 310 22.31 9.75 4.06
N GLU A 311 23.61 9.65 3.81
CA GLU A 311 24.21 10.24 2.63
C GLU A 311 25.22 9.28 2.02
N PHE A 312 25.43 9.46 0.71
CA PHE A 312 26.53 8.77 0.07
C PHE A 312 27.86 9.49 0.36
N THR A 313 28.91 8.71 0.54
CA THR A 313 30.27 9.21 0.76
C THR A 313 31.30 8.25 0.19
N VAL A 314 32.51 8.74 -0.09
CA VAL A 314 33.60 7.87 -0.52
C VAL A 314 34.13 7.10 0.68
N MET A 315 34.09 5.77 0.61
CA MET A 315 34.54 4.87 1.68
C MET A 315 35.65 3.93 1.20
N PRO A 316 36.45 3.35 2.11
CA PRO A 316 37.47 2.35 1.76
C PRO A 316 36.92 1.16 0.97
N MET A 317 37.81 0.47 0.26
CA MET A 317 37.49 -0.78 -0.42
C MET A 317 36.90 -1.79 0.57
N GLY A 318 35.76 -2.39 0.24
CA GLY A 318 35.11 -3.42 1.05
C GLY A 318 34.03 -2.92 2.02
N THR A 319 33.94 -1.61 2.26
CA THR A 319 32.86 -1.04 3.09
C THR A 319 31.71 -0.57 2.21
N LEU A 320 30.53 -1.19 2.36
CA LEU A 320 29.33 -0.84 1.59
C LEU A 320 28.55 0.31 2.23
N ALA A 321 28.39 0.26 3.55
CA ALA A 321 27.82 1.33 4.34
C ALA A 321 28.37 1.25 5.77
N MET A 322 28.05 2.26 6.59
CA MET A 322 28.40 2.29 8.00
C MET A 322 27.47 3.23 8.76
N PHE A 323 26.87 2.71 9.82
CA PHE A 323 26.28 3.50 10.89
C PHE A 323 27.38 4.13 11.77
N THR A 324 27.22 5.40 12.14
CA THR A 324 28.12 6.11 13.06
C THR A 324 27.39 6.61 14.30
N SER A 325 28.12 6.72 15.42
CA SER A 325 27.57 7.11 16.74
C SER A 325 27.05 8.56 16.82
N ALA A 326 27.44 9.42 15.87
CA ALA A 326 26.77 10.70 15.60
C ALA A 326 25.66 10.42 14.58
N PRO A 327 24.48 9.96 15.05
CA PRO A 327 23.59 9.03 14.37
C PRO A 327 23.40 9.43 12.92
N SER A 328 24.20 8.79 12.06
CA SER A 328 24.20 8.95 10.61
C SER A 328 24.59 7.64 9.97
N VAL A 329 23.98 7.36 8.82
CA VAL A 329 24.34 6.23 7.96
C VAL A 329 25.10 6.79 6.77
N LYS A 330 26.30 6.31 6.55
CA LYS A 330 27.10 6.64 5.37
C LYS A 330 27.03 5.46 4.42
N VAL A 331 26.65 5.70 3.17
CA VAL A 331 26.59 4.68 2.12
C VAL A 331 27.72 4.93 1.14
N ASN A 332 28.41 3.90 0.66
CA ASN A 332 29.53 4.09 -0.26
C ASN A 332 29.03 4.67 -1.60
N GLU A 333 29.67 5.74 -2.08
CA GLU A 333 29.39 6.43 -3.34
C GLU A 333 29.29 5.48 -4.55
N ARG A 334 30.00 4.34 -4.50
CA ARG A 334 29.96 3.30 -5.54
C ARG A 334 28.58 2.66 -5.72
N LEU A 335 27.71 2.80 -4.73
CA LEU A 335 26.36 2.25 -4.74
C LEU A 335 25.32 3.22 -5.31
N ARG A 336 25.69 4.46 -5.65
CA ARG A 336 24.73 5.53 -6.02
C ARG A 336 23.77 5.17 -7.18
N ASN A 337 24.16 4.23 -8.03
CA ASN A 337 23.36 3.77 -9.17
C ASN A 337 22.96 2.29 -9.10
N GLU A 338 23.14 1.64 -7.96
CA GLU A 338 22.66 0.27 -7.75
C GLU A 338 21.11 0.23 -7.70
N ASP A 339 20.57 -0.96 -7.87
CA ASP A 339 19.14 -1.20 -7.73
C ASP A 339 18.65 -0.75 -6.34
N SER A 340 17.52 -0.04 -6.29
CA SER A 340 16.99 0.50 -5.03
C SER A 340 16.67 -0.58 -4.00
N ARG A 341 16.41 -1.83 -4.43
CA ARG A 341 16.22 -2.98 -3.54
C ARG A 341 17.53 -3.41 -2.89
N ILE A 342 18.66 -3.27 -3.59
CA ILE A 342 20.01 -3.56 -3.05
C ILE A 342 20.35 -2.49 -2.02
N LEU A 343 20.15 -1.22 -2.37
CA LEU A 343 20.31 -0.11 -1.43
C LEU A 343 19.42 -0.29 -0.19
N ALA A 344 18.19 -0.79 -0.36
CA ALA A 344 17.30 -1.08 0.75
C ALA A 344 17.88 -2.17 1.67
N ALA A 345 18.37 -3.29 1.13
CA ALA A 345 19.01 -4.33 1.94
C ALA A 345 20.21 -3.79 2.75
N VAL A 346 21.09 -3.03 2.10
CA VAL A 346 22.23 -2.38 2.75
C VAL A 346 21.77 -1.40 3.85
N LEU A 347 20.74 -0.58 3.58
CA LEU A 347 20.20 0.32 4.60
C LEU A 347 19.53 -0.44 5.76
N ALA A 348 18.85 -1.56 5.51
CA ALA A 348 18.24 -2.38 6.55
C ALA A 348 19.30 -2.95 7.50
N HIS A 349 20.46 -3.33 6.97
CA HIS A 349 21.64 -3.71 7.75
C HIS A 349 22.08 -2.57 8.69
N GLU A 350 22.35 -1.38 8.15
CA GLU A 350 22.83 -0.26 8.96
C GLU A 350 21.79 0.26 9.95
N LEU A 351 20.52 0.23 9.56
CA LEU A 351 19.41 0.57 10.43
C LEU A 351 19.28 -0.40 11.60
N ARG A 352 19.73 -1.65 11.45
CA ARG A 352 19.79 -2.60 12.57
C ARG A 352 20.85 -2.19 13.59
N HIS A 353 22.04 -1.79 13.16
CA HIS A 353 23.07 -1.26 14.07
C HIS A 353 22.59 -0.01 14.79
N PHE A 354 21.92 0.89 14.06
CA PHE A 354 21.30 2.07 14.65
C PHE A 354 20.22 1.70 15.69
N GLU A 355 19.33 0.74 15.39
CA GLU A 355 18.32 0.25 16.33
C GLU A 355 18.96 -0.32 17.60
N ASP A 356 20.00 -1.14 17.44
CA ASP A 356 20.74 -1.74 18.56
C ASP A 356 21.40 -0.66 19.43
N TYR A 357 22.01 0.36 18.81
CA TYR A 357 22.56 1.52 19.50
C TYR A 357 21.50 2.28 20.29
N MET A 358 20.36 2.58 19.66
CA MET A 358 19.27 3.32 20.28
C MET A 358 18.61 2.56 21.44
N ARG A 359 18.68 1.23 21.42
CA ARG A 359 18.16 0.36 22.49
C ARG A 359 19.19 0.05 23.58
N GLY A 360 20.45 0.47 23.42
CA GLY A 360 21.52 0.19 24.38
C GLY A 360 21.85 -1.30 24.52
N ILE A 361 21.66 -2.09 23.45
CA ILE A 361 21.92 -3.54 23.44
C ILE A 361 23.24 -3.93 22.77
N LEU A 362 24.04 -2.95 22.36
CA LEU A 362 25.39 -3.20 21.84
C LEU A 362 26.32 -3.63 22.97
N VAL A 363 26.90 -4.82 22.83
CA VAL A 363 27.87 -5.39 23.76
C VAL A 363 29.28 -5.15 23.22
N ALA A 364 30.18 -4.67 24.06
CA ALA A 364 31.57 -4.43 23.68
C ALA A 364 32.35 -5.74 23.51
N GLY A 365 33.36 -5.72 22.63
CA GLY A 365 34.28 -6.81 22.40
C GLY A 365 33.89 -7.72 21.23
N PRO A 366 34.76 -8.69 20.88
CA PRO A 366 34.64 -9.46 19.64
C PRO A 366 33.34 -10.25 19.50
N THR A 367 32.88 -10.88 20.58
CA THR A 367 31.60 -11.62 20.60
C THR A 367 30.41 -10.69 20.41
N GLY A 368 30.39 -9.55 21.11
CA GLY A 368 29.30 -8.57 20.97
C GLY A 368 29.24 -7.93 19.59
N CYS A 369 30.40 -7.77 18.93
CA CYS A 369 30.49 -7.37 17.52
C CYS A 369 29.85 -8.42 16.60
N LEU A 370 30.25 -9.70 16.73
CA LEU A 370 29.66 -10.77 15.92
C LEU A 370 28.15 -10.91 16.14
N ASP A 371 27.66 -10.80 17.37
CA ASP A 371 26.24 -10.85 17.67
C ASP A 371 25.47 -9.70 17.00
N ALA A 372 26.07 -8.51 16.90
CA ALA A 372 25.47 -7.38 16.20
C ALA A 372 25.42 -7.61 14.68
N GLU A 373 26.51 -8.11 14.09
CA GLU A 373 26.58 -8.48 12.67
C GLU A 373 25.59 -9.61 12.33
N ILE A 374 25.41 -10.61 13.21
CA ILE A 374 24.42 -11.67 13.04
C ILE A 374 23.02 -11.07 12.92
N ARG A 375 22.65 -10.15 13.82
CA ARG A 375 21.34 -9.48 13.75
C ARG A 375 21.20 -8.62 12.50
N ALA A 376 22.25 -7.92 12.10
CA ALA A 376 22.25 -7.04 10.93
C ALA A 376 22.16 -7.81 9.61
N VAL A 377 22.96 -8.86 9.42
CA VAL A 377 22.91 -9.74 8.24
C VAL A 377 21.60 -10.52 8.18
N ASN A 378 21.07 -10.97 9.32
CA ASN A 378 19.76 -11.60 9.36
C ASN A 378 18.66 -10.62 8.90
N ARG A 379 18.70 -9.37 9.40
CA ARG A 379 17.79 -8.30 8.99
C ARG A 379 17.89 -7.97 7.50
N GLU A 380 19.10 -7.87 6.99
CA GLU A 380 19.41 -7.63 5.58
C GLU A 380 18.85 -8.75 4.69
N ALA A 381 19.14 -10.01 5.01
CA ALA A 381 18.70 -11.16 4.23
C ALA A 381 17.17 -11.36 4.29
N GLU A 382 16.55 -11.16 5.45
CA GLU A 382 15.08 -11.17 5.56
C GLU A 382 14.48 -10.05 4.69
N THR A 383 15.04 -8.84 4.77
CA THR A 383 14.57 -7.70 3.96
C THR A 383 14.71 -7.98 2.48
N TRP A 384 15.86 -8.49 2.02
CA TRP A 384 16.06 -8.87 0.63
C TRP A 384 15.02 -9.91 0.19
N THR A 385 14.87 -10.99 0.94
CA THR A 385 13.89 -12.06 0.66
C THR A 385 12.47 -11.52 0.54
N ARG A 386 12.08 -10.56 1.39
CA ARG A 386 10.77 -9.90 1.34
C ARG A 386 10.62 -8.95 0.15
N LEU A 387 11.70 -8.33 -0.32
CA LEU A 387 11.69 -7.38 -1.43
C LEU A 387 11.76 -8.04 -2.81
N VAL A 388 12.43 -9.18 -2.93
CA VAL A 388 12.72 -9.81 -4.22
C VAL A 388 12.22 -11.26 -4.35
N GLY A 389 11.69 -11.83 -3.26
CA GLY A 389 11.26 -13.22 -3.19
C GLY A 389 12.43 -14.18 -2.92
N SER A 390 12.09 -15.43 -2.59
CA SER A 390 13.06 -16.49 -2.25
C SER A 390 14.01 -16.87 -3.39
N ARG A 391 13.63 -16.59 -4.64
CA ARG A 391 14.46 -16.84 -5.82
C ARG A 391 15.48 -15.73 -6.07
N GLY A 392 15.37 -14.58 -5.42
CA GLY A 392 16.26 -13.46 -5.68
C GLY A 392 16.01 -12.76 -7.01
N LEU A 393 16.88 -11.79 -7.36
CA LEU A 393 16.79 -11.09 -8.65
C LEU A 393 17.35 -11.92 -9.80
N HIS A 394 16.57 -12.06 -10.87
CA HIS A 394 16.99 -12.73 -12.11
C HIS A 394 16.55 -11.96 -13.37
N PRO A 395 17.47 -11.67 -14.32
CA PRO A 395 18.92 -11.81 -14.19
C PRO A 395 19.48 -10.92 -13.08
N GLU A 396 20.62 -11.29 -12.51
CA GLU A 396 21.26 -10.54 -11.42
C GLU A 396 21.87 -9.25 -11.99
N PRO A 397 21.39 -8.06 -11.61
CA PRO A 397 21.83 -6.81 -12.22
C PRO A 397 23.27 -6.42 -11.84
N SER A 398 23.80 -6.95 -10.74
CA SER A 398 25.14 -6.61 -10.24
C SER A 398 25.73 -7.72 -9.35
N ARG A 399 27.02 -7.60 -9.01
CA ARG A 399 27.68 -8.49 -8.06
C ARG A 399 27.06 -8.41 -6.65
N LEU A 400 26.46 -7.27 -6.29
CA LEU A 400 25.78 -7.15 -5.00
C LEU A 400 24.47 -7.92 -5.00
N ALA A 401 23.71 -7.90 -6.10
CA ALA A 401 22.53 -8.76 -6.23
C ALA A 401 22.88 -10.25 -6.05
N GLN A 402 24.02 -10.71 -6.57
CA GLN A 402 24.53 -12.07 -6.33
C GLN A 402 24.79 -12.37 -4.85
N ILE A 403 25.41 -11.41 -4.15
CA ILE A 403 25.72 -11.54 -2.73
C ILE A 403 24.42 -11.58 -1.92
N GLU A 404 23.46 -10.72 -2.22
CA GLU A 404 22.17 -10.70 -1.53
C GLU A 404 21.32 -11.96 -1.81
N ASN A 405 21.30 -12.44 -3.06
CA ASN A 405 20.68 -13.73 -3.40
C ASN A 405 21.30 -14.89 -2.62
N TYR A 406 22.64 -14.90 -2.48
CA TYR A 406 23.34 -15.91 -1.69
C TYR A 406 22.99 -15.79 -0.19
N ARG A 407 22.96 -14.57 0.36
CA ARG A 407 22.58 -14.32 1.76
C ARG A 407 21.15 -14.77 2.04
N ALA A 408 20.21 -14.53 1.14
CA ALA A 408 18.84 -15.03 1.26
C ALA A 408 18.76 -16.57 1.20
N THR A 409 19.60 -17.20 0.38
CA THR A 409 19.71 -18.67 0.37
C THR A 409 20.19 -19.20 1.73
N VAL A 410 21.25 -18.60 2.29
CA VAL A 410 21.75 -18.97 3.62
C VAL A 410 20.72 -18.68 4.72
N TYR A 411 19.95 -17.59 4.59
CA TYR A 411 18.86 -17.27 5.51
C TYR A 411 17.76 -18.33 5.50
N ALA A 412 17.42 -18.87 4.32
CA ALA A 412 16.45 -19.95 4.20
C ALA A 412 16.91 -21.26 4.87
N ASP A 413 18.23 -21.49 4.96
CA ASP A 413 18.83 -22.65 5.65
C ASP A 413 18.79 -22.53 7.20
N GLY A 414 18.42 -21.35 7.73
CA GLY A 414 18.16 -21.12 9.15
C GLY A 414 19.26 -20.37 9.91
N ALA A 415 19.02 -20.17 11.21
CA ALA A 415 19.85 -19.29 12.05
C ALA A 415 21.31 -19.73 12.13
N GLU A 416 21.58 -21.04 12.29
CA GLU A 416 22.96 -21.57 12.37
C GLU A 416 23.76 -21.31 11.09
N ALA A 417 23.09 -21.33 9.92
CA ALA A 417 23.74 -21.07 8.64
C ALA A 417 24.16 -19.59 8.51
N ILE A 418 23.30 -18.67 8.97
CA ILE A 418 23.62 -17.23 9.04
C ILE A 418 24.76 -16.97 10.03
N GLU A 419 24.72 -17.56 11.22
CA GLU A 419 25.80 -17.45 12.19
C GLU A 419 27.12 -17.97 11.60
N GLY A 420 27.09 -19.11 10.90
CA GLY A 420 28.24 -19.65 10.19
C GLY A 420 28.78 -18.73 9.10
N LEU A 421 27.90 -18.07 8.34
CA LEU A 421 28.29 -17.08 7.32
C LEU A 421 28.95 -15.86 7.96
N VAL A 422 28.33 -15.26 8.98
CA VAL A 422 28.85 -14.07 9.66
C VAL A 422 30.18 -14.37 10.33
N ASN A 423 30.30 -15.53 10.98
CA ASN A 423 31.56 -15.98 11.57
C ASN A 423 32.68 -16.19 10.55
N ARG A 424 32.39 -16.41 9.27
CA ARG A 424 33.42 -16.46 8.21
C ARG A 424 33.77 -15.07 7.69
N LEU A 425 32.79 -14.18 7.56
CA LEU A 425 32.96 -12.86 6.95
C LEU A 425 33.53 -11.81 7.92
N TYR A 426 33.10 -11.84 9.18
CA TYR A 426 33.32 -10.74 10.14
C TYR A 426 34.27 -11.08 11.28
N ARG A 427 34.77 -12.32 11.38
CA ARG A 427 35.63 -12.74 12.49
C ARG A 427 36.90 -11.90 12.62
N GLU A 428 37.57 -11.62 11.51
CA GLU A 428 38.78 -10.78 11.50
C GLU A 428 38.43 -9.33 11.84
N ALA A 429 37.34 -8.79 11.25
CA ALA A 429 36.88 -7.42 11.48
C ALA A 429 36.47 -7.18 12.94
N CYS A 430 35.85 -8.17 13.60
CA CYS A 430 35.48 -8.11 15.00
C CYS A 430 36.65 -8.39 15.97
N GLY A 431 37.87 -8.63 15.48
CA GLY A 431 39.06 -8.78 16.31
C GLY A 431 39.26 -10.18 16.92
N HIS A 432 38.63 -11.22 16.37
CA HIS A 432 38.99 -12.60 16.67
C HIS A 432 40.13 -13.02 15.73
N THR A 433 41.37 -12.85 16.16
CA THR A 433 42.53 -13.39 15.45
C THR A 433 42.46 -14.91 15.41
N VAL A 434 42.66 -15.49 14.22
CA VAL A 434 42.90 -16.92 14.03
C VAL A 434 44.11 -17.31 14.87
N ASN A 435 43.93 -18.21 15.84
CA ASN A 435 45.03 -18.96 16.44
C ASN A 435 45.39 -20.13 15.54
#